data_AF-A0A453CS30-F1
#
_entry.id   AF-A0A453CS30-F1
#
_cell.length_a   1.000
_cell.length_b   1.000
_cell.length_c   1.000
_cell.angle_alpha   90.00
_cell.angle_beta   90.00
_cell.angle_gamma   90.00
#
_symmetry.space_group_name_H-M   'P 1'
#
loop_
_entity.id
_entity.type
_entity.pdbx_description
1 polymer ?
#
loop_
_entity_poly.entity_id
_entity_poly.type
_entity_poly.pdbx_seq_one_letter_code
_entity_poly.pdbx_strand_id
1 'polypeptide(L)' 'MPGQMVEGQTFTIEPILTMGSSSIECDMWEDGWTAVTTDGSLAAQFEHTILITRTGAEILTKC' A
#
# COMPACT_ATOMS: atom_id res chain seq x y z
N MET A 1 -10.08 -19.59 3.15
CA MET A 1 -10.68 -18.45 3.88
C MET A 1 -9.62 -17.37 3.99
N PRO A 2 -9.96 -16.07 3.92
CA PRO A 2 -9.00 -15.00 4.13
C PRO A 2 -8.38 -15.08 5.54
N GLY A 3 -7.17 -14.53 5.69
CA GLY A 3 -6.50 -14.44 6.99
C GLY A 3 -7.25 -13.53 7.96
N GLN A 4 -7.04 -13.74 9.26
CA GLN A 4 -7.50 -12.85 10.33
C GLN A 4 -6.28 -12.20 11.00
N MET A 5 -6.45 -10.96 11.49
CA MET A 5 -5.41 -10.29 12.27
C MET A 5 -5.22 -11.00 13.61
N VAL A 6 -3.98 -11.29 13.98
CA VAL A 6 -3.59 -11.99 15.21
C VAL A 6 -2.55 -11.16 15.96
N GLU A 7 -2.66 -11.13 17.29
CA GLU A 7 -1.69 -10.45 18.17
C GLU A 7 -0.25 -10.87 17.84
N GLY A 8 0.65 -9.88 17.77
CA GLY A 8 2.06 -10.06 17.42
C GLY A 8 2.37 -10.00 15.93
N GLN A 9 1.37 -10.02 15.05
CA GLN A 9 1.61 -9.84 13.61
C GLN A 9 2.09 -8.42 13.30
N THR A 10 3.08 -8.33 12.40
CA THR A 10 3.56 -7.06 11.86
C THR A 10 3.44 -7.07 10.34
N PHE A 11 2.84 -6.03 9.76
CA PHE A 11 2.66 -5.88 8.32
C PHE A 11 2.52 -4.40 7.93
N THR A 12 2.51 -4.12 6.63
CA THR A 12 2.42 -2.77 6.07
C THR A 12 0.99 -2.47 5.60
N ILE A 13 0.60 -1.21 5.72
CA ILE A 13 -0.51 -0.64 4.96
C ILE A 13 0.11 0.46 4.11
N GLU A 14 0.11 0.26 2.78
CA GLU A 14 0.90 1.04 1.82
C GLU A 14 0.09 1.44 0.56
N PRO A 15 -1.09 2.07 0.70
CA PRO A 15 -1.95 2.38 -0.43
C PRO A 15 -1.30 3.36 -1.41
N ILE A 16 -1.42 3.03 -2.70
CA ILE A 16 -1.11 3.93 -3.81
C ILE A 16 -2.44 4.45 -4.36
N LEU A 17 -2.63 5.76 -4.38
CA LEU A 17 -3.82 6.42 -4.94
C LEU A 17 -3.46 7.19 -6.20
N THR A 18 -4.33 7.13 -7.21
CA THR A 18 -4.13 7.74 -8.53
C THR A 18 -5.24 8.74 -8.84
N MET A 19 -4.91 9.85 -9.52
CA MET A 19 -5.90 10.86 -9.96
C MET A 19 -6.72 10.46 -11.19
N GLY A 20 -6.33 9.38 -11.88
CA GLY A 20 -6.99 8.88 -13.08
C GLY A 20 -8.33 8.16 -12.81
N SER A 21 -8.84 7.49 -13.84
CA SER A 21 -10.07 6.67 -13.74
C SER A 21 -9.91 5.53 -12.73
N SER A 22 -10.99 5.09 -12.09
CA SER A 22 -10.99 3.88 -11.25
C SER A 22 -10.73 2.59 -12.06
N SER A 23 -10.86 2.65 -13.38
CA SER A 23 -10.55 1.56 -14.31
C SER A 23 -9.14 1.64 -14.89
N ILE A 24 -8.29 2.52 -14.36
CA ILE A 24 -6.94 2.70 -14.87
C ILE A 24 -6.05 1.50 -14.48
N GLU A 25 -5.21 1.06 -15.41
CA GLU A 25 -4.21 0.03 -15.18
C GLU A 25 -2.83 0.65 -14.91
N CYS A 26 -1.91 -0.16 -14.38
CA CYS A 26 -0.51 0.20 -14.23
C CYS A 26 0.35 -0.64 -15.17
N ASP A 27 1.32 0.01 -15.82
CA ASP A 27 2.34 -0.64 -16.66
C ASP A 27 3.70 -0.61 -15.96
N MET A 28 4.53 -1.62 -16.25
CA MET A 28 5.94 -1.68 -15.84
C MET A 28 6.81 -1.18 -16.99
N TRP A 29 7.74 -0.25 -16.70
CA TRP A 29 8.74 0.17 -17.67
C TRP A 29 9.74 -0.95 -18.00
N GLU A 30 10.50 -0.76 -19.09
CA GLU A 30 11.51 -1.72 -19.56
C GLU A 30 12.66 -1.96 -18.55
N ASP A 31 12.78 -1.10 -17.53
CA ASP A 31 13.73 -1.30 -16.43
C ASP A 31 13.33 -2.45 -15.48
N GLY A 32 12.09 -2.94 -15.57
CA GLY A 32 11.57 -4.03 -14.76
C GLY A 32 11.20 -3.65 -13.32
N TRP A 33 11.19 -2.36 -12.97
CA TRP A 33 10.95 -1.86 -11.62
C TRP A 33 9.95 -0.70 -11.54
N THR A 34 9.99 0.23 -12.49
CA THR A 34 9.16 1.44 -12.42
C THR A 34 7.74 1.13 -12.87
N ALA A 35 6.79 1.18 -11.92
CA ALA A 35 5.37 1.10 -12.20
C ALA A 35 4.77 2.49 -12.45
N VAL A 36 4.03 2.67 -13.54
CA VAL A 36 3.37 3.93 -13.90
C VAL A 36 1.89 3.72 -14.23
N THR A 37 1.09 4.76 -14.04
CA THR A 37 -0.28 4.83 -14.54
C THR A 37 -0.28 4.90 -16.07
N THR A 38 -1.13 4.11 -16.73
CA THR A 38 -1.17 4.06 -18.20
C THR A 38 -1.66 5.36 -18.86
N ASP A 39 -2.35 6.23 -18.11
CA ASP A 39 -2.84 7.53 -18.57
C ASP A 39 -1.89 8.70 -18.24
N GLY A 40 -0.79 8.46 -17.52
CA GLY A 40 0.15 9.48 -17.08
C GLY A 40 -0.35 10.37 -15.92
N SER A 41 -1.47 10.05 -15.28
CA SER A 41 -1.99 10.75 -14.11
C SER A 41 -1.07 10.64 -12.90
N LEU A 42 -1.12 11.67 -12.04
CA LEU A 42 -0.37 11.67 -10.79
C LEU A 42 -0.81 10.54 -9.85
N ALA A 43 0.18 9.99 -9.13
CA ALA A 43 0.00 9.02 -8.06
C ALA A 43 0.69 9.50 -6.79
N ALA A 44 0.14 9.10 -5.64
CA ALA A 44 0.74 9.34 -4.33
C ALA A 44 0.63 8.09 -3.47
N GLN A 45 1.64 7.86 -2.62
CA GLN A 45 1.70 6.74 -1.70
C GLN A 45 2.09 7.24 -0.31
N PHE A 46 1.52 6.60 0.72
CA PHE A 46 2.01 6.66 2.09
C PHE A 46 2.06 5.25 2.65
N GLU A 47 2.96 5.02 3.60
CA GLU A 47 3.16 3.71 4.19
C GLU A 47 3.38 3.80 5.70
N HIS A 48 2.76 2.88 6.43
CA HIS A 48 3.16 2.57 7.79
C HIS A 48 3.35 1.07 8.00
N THR A 49 4.34 0.73 8.82
CA THR A 49 4.46 -0.60 9.43
C THR A 49 3.64 -0.63 10.73
N ILE A 50 2.81 -1.66 10.87
CA ILE A 50 1.83 -1.79 11.95
C ILE A 50 2.06 -3.09 12.71
N LEU A 51 2.03 -3.03 14.04
CA LEU A 51 1.98 -4.18 14.94
C LEU A 51 0.55 -4.38 15.44
N ILE A 52 0.00 -5.59 15.29
CA ILE A 52 -1.26 -5.97 15.93
C ILE A 52 -1.01 -6.28 17.40
N THR A 53 -1.72 -5.57 18.27
CA THR A 53 -1.68 -5.75 19.72
C THR A 53 -2.94 -6.48 20.19
N ARG A 54 -2.97 -6.93 21.44
CA ARG A 54 -4.12 -7.63 22.03
C ARG A 54 -5.47 -6.90 21.87
N THR A 55 -5.45 -5.57 21.85
CA THR A 55 -6.66 -4.73 21.86
C THR A 55 -6.77 -3.77 20.68
N GLY A 56 -5.85 -3.85 19.70
CA GLY A 56 -5.83 -2.90 18.58
C GLY A 56 -4.55 -3.00 17.76
N ALA A 57 -4.04 -1.86 17.31
CA ALA A 57 -2.85 -1.78 16.47
C ALA A 57 -1.95 -0.61 16.90
N GLU A 58 -0.64 -0.78 16.74
CA GLU A 58 0.36 0.27 16.96
C GLU A 58 1.07 0.61 15.64
N ILE A 59 1.18 1.90 15.34
CA ILE A 59 1.94 2.41 14.19
C ILE A 59 3.40 2.56 14.60
N LEU A 60 4.27 1.72 14.03
CA LEU A 60 5.69 1.67 14.39
C LEU A 60 6.52 2.78 13.72
N THR A 61 6.05 3.33 12.60
CA THR A 61 6.78 4.31 11.78
C THR A 61 6.12 5.70 11.77
N LYS A 62 5.47 6.09 12.87
CA LYS A 62 4.85 7.42 13.02
C LYS A 62 5.91 8.55 13.00
N CYS A 63 5.57 9.69 12.41
CA CYS A 63 6.39 10.92 12.40
C CYS A 63 6.15 11.79 13.64
#